data_AF-A0A2G6KM98-F1
#
_entry.id   AF-A0A2G6KM98-F1
#
_cell.length_a   1.000
_cell.length_b   1.000
_cell.length_c   1.000
_cell.angle_alpha   90.00
_cell.angle_beta   90.00
_cell.angle_gamma   90.00
#
_symmetry.space_group_name_H-M   'P 1'
#
loop_
_entity.id
_entity.type
_entity.pdbx_description
1 polymer ?
#
loop_
_entity_poly.entity_id
_entity_poly.type
_entity_poly.pdbx_seq_one_letter_code
_entity_poly.pdbx_strand_id
1 'polypeptide(L)'
;MKKTMNKTSTLLAAALLTCSATSIAKEMSDAAKLGYSLGYNIGEGMQESFPELDKAALQEGLTAALHGKTPKLEQSERQAVIRAAQQRARAAQQAKMEAQAAENRAAGSAYLNKNQQ
;
A
#
# COMPACT_ATOMS: atom_id res chain seq x y z
N MET A 1 -68.77 -9.84 -16.69
CA MET A 1 -68.71 -9.36 -18.10
C MET A 1 -68.75 -7.84 -18.10
N LYS A 2 -68.08 -7.20 -19.09
CA LYS A 2 -67.72 -5.76 -19.25
C LYS A 2 -66.30 -5.48 -18.68
N LYS A 3 -65.19 -5.71 -19.43
CA LYS A 3 -64.67 -4.98 -20.62
C LYS A 3 -64.57 -3.48 -20.27
N THR A 4 -63.41 -2.84 -20.17
CA THR A 4 -62.46 -2.58 -21.26
C THR A 4 -61.13 -2.01 -20.73
N MET A 5 -60.05 -2.48 -21.36
CA MET A 5 -58.70 -1.94 -21.46
C MET A 5 -58.67 -0.48 -21.95
N ASN A 6 -57.73 0.35 -21.46
CA ASN A 6 -57.15 1.48 -22.21
C ASN A 6 -55.75 1.89 -21.69
N LYS A 7 -54.90 2.21 -22.65
CA LYS A 7 -53.44 2.41 -22.66
C LYS A 7 -53.04 3.82 -22.19
N THR A 8 -51.81 3.97 -21.64
CA THR A 8 -50.81 5.05 -21.86
C THR A 8 -49.82 5.10 -20.67
N SER A 9 -48.56 4.71 -20.84
CA SER A 9 -47.43 5.58 -21.22
C SER A 9 -47.19 6.77 -20.29
N THR A 10 -46.33 6.64 -19.27
CA THR A 10 -45.35 7.69 -18.92
C THR A 10 -44.20 7.13 -18.07
N LEU A 11 -43.01 7.66 -18.36
CA LEU A 11 -41.68 7.39 -17.85
C LEU A 11 -41.56 7.41 -16.31
N LEU A 12 -40.66 6.57 -15.78
CA LEU A 12 -39.70 7.04 -14.78
C LEU A 12 -38.42 6.21 -14.80
N ALA A 13 -37.30 6.91 -15.00
CA ALA A 13 -35.95 6.37 -15.15
C ALA A 13 -35.48 5.62 -13.89
N ALA A 14 -35.08 4.36 -14.05
CA ALA A 14 -34.41 3.58 -13.01
C ALA A 14 -32.93 3.39 -13.37
N ALA A 15 -32.12 4.20 -12.70
CA ALA A 15 -30.79 3.90 -12.20
C ALA A 15 -29.96 2.81 -12.90
N LEU A 16 -28.90 3.21 -13.59
CA LEU A 16 -27.71 2.38 -13.77
C LEU A 16 -26.45 3.18 -13.45
N LEU A 17 -25.97 2.94 -12.22
CA LEU A 17 -24.58 2.93 -11.78
C LEU A 17 -23.64 3.98 -12.37
N THR A 18 -23.67 5.19 -11.82
CA THR A 18 -22.47 6.00 -11.73
C THR A 18 -21.59 5.43 -10.61
N CYS A 19 -20.58 4.65 -10.99
CA CYS A 19 -19.44 4.35 -10.14
C CYS A 19 -18.75 5.68 -9.83
N SER A 20 -19.10 6.28 -8.68
CA SER A 20 -18.44 7.47 -8.17
C SER A 20 -17.14 7.01 -7.51
N ALA A 21 -16.10 6.87 -8.32
CA ALA A 21 -14.73 6.86 -7.82
C ALA A 21 -14.48 8.20 -7.13
N THR A 22 -14.62 8.18 -5.80
CA THR A 22 -13.97 9.04 -4.80
C THR A 22 -13.48 10.40 -5.29
N SER A 23 -14.26 11.42 -4.94
CA SER A 23 -14.13 12.85 -5.18
C SER A 23 -12.82 13.53 -4.69
N ILE A 24 -11.87 12.81 -4.11
CA ILE A 24 -10.57 13.38 -3.68
C ILE A 24 -9.59 13.50 -4.86
N ALA A 25 -9.63 12.56 -5.82
CA ALA A 25 -8.77 12.62 -7.01
C ALA A 25 -9.22 13.68 -8.03
N LYS A 26 -10.48 14.13 -7.93
CA LYS A 26 -11.13 15.01 -8.92
C LYS A 26 -10.66 16.48 -8.83
N GLU A 27 -10.13 16.89 -7.69
CA GLU A 27 -9.66 18.27 -7.45
C GLU A 27 -8.12 18.42 -7.53
N MET A 28 -7.38 17.34 -7.80
CA MET A 28 -5.92 17.41 -7.93
C MET A 28 -5.50 17.74 -9.37
N SER A 29 -4.55 18.65 -9.52
CA SER A 29 -3.85 18.84 -10.80
C SER A 29 -3.10 17.57 -11.18
N ASP A 30 -2.83 17.36 -12.48
CA ASP A 30 -2.11 16.16 -12.93
C ASP A 30 -0.70 16.09 -12.35
N ALA A 31 -0.06 17.25 -12.15
CA ALA A 31 1.22 17.35 -11.44
C ALA A 31 1.10 16.86 -9.98
N ALA A 32 0.01 17.20 -9.29
CA ALA A 32 -0.22 16.75 -7.92
C ALA A 32 -0.50 15.24 -7.87
N LYS A 33 -1.26 14.69 -8.82
CA LYS A 33 -1.49 13.23 -8.93
C LYS A 33 -0.18 12.48 -9.14
N LEU A 34 0.68 12.98 -10.03
CA LEU A 34 1.99 12.39 -10.28
C LEU A 34 2.85 12.37 -9.00
N GLY A 35 2.99 13.52 -8.34
CA GLY A 35 3.78 13.64 -7.11
C GLY A 35 3.27 12.72 -6.00
N TYR A 36 1.96 12.67 -5.79
CA TYR A 36 1.34 11.78 -4.81
C TYR A 36 1.59 10.30 -5.14
N SER A 37 1.41 9.91 -6.40
CA SER A 37 1.58 8.51 -6.82
C SER A 37 3.02 8.03 -6.66
N LEU A 38 4.00 8.87 -7.01
CA LEU A 38 5.41 8.59 -6.78
C LEU A 38 5.73 8.49 -5.28
N GLY A 39 5.25 9.44 -4.48
CA GLY A 39 5.44 9.43 -3.04
C GLY A 39 4.84 8.20 -2.36
N TYR A 40 3.63 7.79 -2.77
CA TYR A 40 2.96 6.60 -2.26
C TYR A 40 3.80 5.33 -2.53
N ASN A 41 4.23 5.12 -3.77
CA ASN A 41 5.03 3.95 -4.15
C ASN A 41 6.36 3.89 -3.40
N ILE A 42 7.03 5.03 -3.21
CA ILE A 42 8.26 5.10 -2.41
C ILE A 42 7.96 4.75 -0.95
N GLY A 43 6.90 5.32 -0.38
CA GLY A 43 6.51 5.09 1.01
C GLY A 43 6.13 3.64 1.31
N GLU A 44 5.38 3.01 0.40
CA GLU A 44 4.96 1.61 0.52
C GLU A 44 6.17 0.67 0.61
N GLY A 45 7.12 0.80 -0.33
CA GLY A 45 8.34 -0.02 -0.33
C GLY A 45 9.25 0.23 0.88
N MET A 46 9.31 1.48 1.38
CA MET A 46 10.07 1.82 2.58
C MET A 46 9.45 1.23 3.85
N GLN A 47 8.12 1.26 3.99
CA GLN A 47 7.42 0.74 5.17
C GLN A 47 7.54 -0.79 5.27
N GLU A 48 7.56 -1.49 4.14
CA GLU A 48 7.79 -2.94 4.09
C GLU A 48 9.23 -3.30 4.50
N SER A 49 10.22 -2.55 3.99
CA SER A 49 11.64 -2.83 4.24
C SER A 49 12.14 -2.33 5.59
N PHE A 50 11.56 -1.24 6.10
CA PHE A 50 12.00 -0.51 7.29
C PHE A 50 10.79 -0.10 8.13
N PRO A 51 10.15 -1.05 8.85
CA PRO A 51 8.93 -0.78 9.59
C PRO A 51 9.09 0.29 10.69
N GLU A 52 10.30 0.43 11.24
CA GLU A 52 10.67 1.38 12.30
C GLU A 52 11.26 2.69 11.78
N LEU A 53 11.16 2.95 10.47
CA LEU A 53 11.68 4.18 9.87
C LEU A 53 11.01 5.43 10.46
N ASP A 54 11.82 6.43 10.83
CA ASP A 54 11.33 7.76 11.17
C ASP A 54 10.81 8.46 9.91
N LYS A 55 9.48 8.55 9.81
CA LYS A 55 8.77 9.12 8.67
C LYS A 55 9.02 10.62 8.52
N ALA A 56 9.18 11.35 9.62
CA ALA A 56 9.44 12.78 9.59
C ALA A 56 10.86 13.06 9.06
N ALA A 57 11.84 12.28 9.51
CA ALA A 57 13.21 12.36 9.00
C ALA A 57 13.30 11.97 7.51
N LEU A 58 12.57 10.93 7.08
CA LEU A 58 12.48 10.55 5.67
C LEU A 58 11.92 11.70 4.81
N GLN A 59 10.79 12.27 5.23
CA GLN A 59 10.15 13.37 4.51
C GLN A 59 11.05 14.60 4.44
N GLU A 60 11.76 14.92 5.52
CA GLU A 60 12.73 16.01 5.54
C GLU A 60 13.87 15.76 4.54
N GLY A 61 14.46 14.55 4.56
CA GLY A 61 15.54 14.18 3.64
C GLY A 61 15.11 14.24 2.17
N LEU A 62 13.91 13.73 1.86
CA LEU A 62 13.32 13.80 0.52
C LEU A 62 13.11 15.24 0.08
N THR A 63 12.50 16.07 0.94
CA THR A 63 12.25 17.48 0.64
C THR A 63 13.56 18.26 0.45
N ALA A 64 14.56 18.00 1.29
CA ALA A 64 15.88 18.62 1.19
C ALA A 64 16.55 18.29 -0.15
N ALA A 65 16.50 17.02 -0.58
CA ALA A 65 17.07 16.59 -1.86
C ALA A 65 16.36 17.24 -3.06
N LEU A 66 15.02 17.27 -3.05
CA LEU A 66 14.22 17.89 -4.11
C LEU A 66 14.44 19.40 -4.24
N HIS A 67 14.77 20.07 -3.13
CA HIS A 67 15.09 21.50 -3.10
C HIS A 67 16.59 21.80 -3.26
N GLY A 68 17.43 20.79 -3.51
CA GLY A 68 18.87 20.98 -3.67
C GLY A 68 19.58 21.50 -2.42
N LYS A 69 19.02 21.25 -1.23
CA LYS A 69 19.64 21.66 0.04
C LYS A 69 20.85 20.79 0.36
N THR A 70 21.82 21.37 1.06
CA THR A 70 22.93 20.63 1.62
C THR A 70 22.42 19.54 2.58
N PRO A 71 22.83 18.27 2.40
CA PRO A 71 22.46 17.19 3.31
C PRO A 71 22.96 17.44 4.73
N LYS A 72 22.17 17.05 5.75
CA LYS A 72 22.57 17.14 7.17
C LYS A 72 23.64 16.13 7.57
N LEU A 73 23.77 15.04 6.81
CA LEU A 73 24.72 13.97 7.05
C LEU A 73 25.71 13.92 5.90
N GLU A 74 26.97 13.64 6.20
CA GLU A 74 28.00 13.42 5.18
C GLU A 74 27.68 12.21 4.30
N GLN A 75 28.18 12.19 3.07
CA GLN A 75 27.84 11.11 2.12
C GLN A 75 28.26 9.73 2.63
N SER A 76 29.45 9.62 3.24
CA SER A 76 29.96 8.39 3.82
C SER A 76 29.07 7.86 4.94
N GLU A 77 28.60 8.76 5.80
CA GLU A 77 27.72 8.45 6.92
C GLU A 77 26.36 7.97 6.42
N ARG A 78 25.74 8.68 5.46
CA ARG A 78 24.47 8.24 4.85
C ARG A 78 24.59 6.82 4.29
N GLN A 79 25.66 6.54 3.54
CA GLN A 79 25.88 5.22 2.98
C GLN A 79 26.08 4.14 4.04
N ALA A 80 26.83 4.44 5.11
CA ALA A 80 27.05 3.51 6.20
C ALA A 80 25.74 3.15 6.92
N VAL A 81 24.92 4.16 7.23
CA VAL A 81 23.61 3.98 7.87
C VAL A 81 22.67 3.14 6.98
N ILE A 82 22.62 3.44 5.68
CA ILE A 82 21.79 2.68 4.73
C ILE A 82 22.22 1.21 4.66
N ARG A 83 23.54 0.93 4.54
CA ARG A 83 24.04 -0.45 4.50
C ARG A 83 23.70 -1.22 5.77
N ALA A 84 23.88 -0.60 6.94
CA ALA A 84 23.55 -1.22 8.22
C ALA A 84 22.04 -1.51 8.34
N ALA A 85 21.20 -0.58 7.89
CA ALA A 85 19.75 -0.80 7.86
C ALA A 85 19.36 -1.96 6.93
N GLN A 86 19.94 -2.02 5.71
CA GLN A 86 19.68 -3.11 4.77
C GLN A 86 20.11 -4.49 5.30
N GLN A 87 21.24 -4.57 6.01
CA GLN A 87 21.67 -5.80 6.66
C GLN A 87 20.66 -6.26 7.71
N ARG A 88 20.17 -5.35 8.56
CA ARG A 88 19.14 -5.65 9.56
C ARG A 88 17.82 -6.08 8.93
N ALA A 89 17.37 -5.41 7.87
CA ALA A 89 16.16 -5.76 7.15
C ALA A 89 16.23 -7.18 6.56
N ARG A 90 17.37 -7.56 5.97
CA ARG A 90 17.58 -8.94 5.47
C ARG A 90 17.53 -9.98 6.58
N ALA A 91 18.18 -9.71 7.72
CA ALA A 91 18.15 -10.61 8.87
C ALA A 91 16.72 -10.77 9.43
N ALA A 92 15.96 -9.67 9.54
CA ALA A 92 14.57 -9.71 9.99
C ALA A 92 13.68 -10.50 9.01
N GLN A 93 13.88 -10.33 7.71
CA GLN A 93 13.15 -11.09 6.69
C GLN A 93 13.46 -12.59 6.77
N GLN A 94 14.73 -12.96 6.97
CA GLN A 94 15.11 -14.35 7.16
C GLN A 94 14.43 -14.96 8.40
N ALA A 95 14.45 -14.26 9.53
CA ALA A 95 13.78 -14.70 10.76
C ALA A 95 12.28 -14.87 10.55
N LYS A 96 11.63 -13.96 9.82
CA LYS A 96 10.20 -14.07 9.46
C LYS A 96 9.91 -15.32 8.62
N MET A 97 10.76 -15.61 7.62
CA MET A 97 10.62 -16.82 6.80
C MET A 97 10.80 -18.10 7.62
N GLU A 98 11.78 -18.13 8.53
CA GLU A 98 12.02 -19.27 9.41
C GLU A 98 10.84 -19.51 10.36
N ALA A 99 10.27 -18.44 10.94
CA ALA A 99 9.08 -18.51 11.77
C ALA A 99 7.86 -19.05 11.00
N GLN A 100 7.62 -18.52 9.80
CA GLN A 100 6.54 -19.00 8.92
C GLN A 100 6.74 -20.47 8.51
N ALA A 101 7.98 -20.88 8.23
CA ALA A 101 8.28 -22.28 7.91
C ALA A 101 8.00 -23.21 9.10
N ALA A 102 8.32 -22.79 10.32
CA ALA A 102 8.02 -23.54 11.54
C ALA A 102 6.52 -23.66 11.80
N GLU A 103 5.77 -22.56 11.65
CA GLU A 103 4.31 -22.53 11.77
C GLU A 103 3.65 -23.46 10.75
N ASN A 104 4.05 -23.38 9.48
CA ASN A 104 3.52 -24.21 8.41
C ASN A 104 3.81 -25.69 8.64
N ARG A 105 5.00 -26.04 9.15
CA ARG A 105 5.33 -27.41 9.51
C ARG A 105 4.42 -27.93 10.62
N ALA A 106 4.20 -27.14 11.67
CA ALA A 106 3.32 -27.52 12.77
C ALA A 106 1.87 -27.68 12.30
N ALA A 107 1.36 -26.75 11.49
CA ALA A 107 0.02 -26.82 10.90
C ALA A 107 -0.13 -28.04 9.98
N GLY A 108 0.87 -28.33 9.15
CA GLY A 108 0.89 -29.50 8.27
C GLY A 108 0.87 -30.82 9.04
N SER A 109 1.69 -30.95 10.08
CA SER A 109 1.67 -32.13 10.97
C SER A 109 0.32 -32.31 11.66
N ALA A 110 -0.29 -31.23 12.15
CA ALA A 110 -1.62 -31.29 12.77
C ALA A 110 -2.71 -31.70 11.79
N TYR A 111 -2.65 -31.23 10.54
CA TYR A 111 -3.59 -31.59 9.49
C TYR A 111 -3.48 -33.07 9.12
N LEU A 112 -2.26 -33.59 8.93
CA LEU A 112 -2.04 -35.00 8.61
C LEU A 112 -2.55 -35.93 9.72
N ASN A 113 -2.31 -35.58 10.99
CA ASN A 113 -2.80 -36.37 12.12
C ASN A 113 -4.33 -36.39 12.21
N LYS A 114 -5.00 -35.27 11.89
CA LYS A 114 -6.47 -35.21 11.86
C LYS A 114 -7.07 -36.04 10.73
N ASN A 115 -6.41 -36.14 9.58
CA ASN A 115 -6.89 -36.89 8.41
C ASN A 115 -6.66 -38.41 8.50
N GLN A 116 -5.92 -38.88 9.51
CA GLN A 116 -5.69 -40.31 9.76
C GLN A 116 -6.70 -40.91 10.76
N GLN A 117 -7.73 -40.15 11.14
CA GLN A 117 -8.90 -40.60 11.92
C GLN A 117 -10.14 -40.68 11.02
#